data_AF-A0A7S8EWS7-F1
#
_entry.id   AF-A0A7S8EWS7-F1
#
_cell.length_a   1.000
_cell.length_b   1.000
_cell.length_c   1.000
_cell.angle_alpha   90.00
_cell.angle_beta   90.00
_cell.angle_gamma   90.00
#
_symmetry.space_group_name_H-M   'P 1'
#
loop_
_entity.id
_entity.type
_entity.pdbx_description
1 polymer ?
#
loop_
_entity_poly.entity_id
_entity_poly.type
_entity_poly.pdbx_seq_one_letter_code
_entity_poly.pdbx_strand_id
1 'polypeptide(L)'
;MALLDELGGIHLDLDTITVASFDPLLDCPFAIGVQGLSRIDGLCNAVMVAKPKRAFVQNWLDSYSRFTGQWDRFSVRLPYVMWRSGRWDVHVEPFDSFHWPTWRSGGLIALFERDFVFPNARCHHLWESQSYPRYFSGKTDEQIVAEIDNGNSTFSRLAKPYVS
;
A
#
# COMPACT_ATOMS: atom_id res chain seq x y z
N MET A 1 -11.22 7.09 -2.01
CA MET A 1 -11.78 6.68 -3.31
C MET A 1 -12.65 7.75 -3.96
N ALA A 2 -13.65 8.34 -3.28
CA ALA A 2 -14.45 9.43 -3.87
C ALA A 2 -13.63 10.62 -4.38
N LEU A 3 -12.69 11.12 -3.56
CA LEU A 3 -11.76 12.18 -3.99
C LEU A 3 -10.87 11.77 -5.17
N LEU A 4 -10.45 10.50 -5.20
CA LEU A 4 -9.64 9.95 -6.30
C LEU A 4 -10.46 9.88 -7.60
N ASP A 5 -11.77 9.60 -7.52
CA ASP A 5 -12.65 9.68 -8.69
C ASP A 5 -12.85 11.13 -9.17
N GLU A 6 -13.06 12.05 -8.23
CA GLU A 6 -13.35 13.44 -8.57
C GLU A 6 -12.13 14.16 -9.17
N LEU A 7 -10.97 14.02 -8.52
CA LEU A 7 -9.77 14.81 -8.80
C LEU A 7 -8.69 14.01 -9.55
N GLY A 8 -8.72 12.68 -9.49
CA GLY A 8 -7.59 11.85 -9.87
C GLY A 8 -6.41 12.02 -8.89
N GLY A 9 -5.21 11.75 -9.38
CA GLY A 9 -3.97 11.86 -8.63
C GLY A 9 -3.54 10.54 -7.99
N ILE A 10 -2.81 10.65 -6.87
CA ILE A 10 -2.23 9.53 -6.14
C ILE A 10 -2.93 9.44 -4.78
N HIS A 11 -3.42 8.25 -4.46
CA HIS A 11 -3.92 7.90 -3.14
C HIS A 11 -2.92 6.96 -2.46
N LEU A 12 -2.56 7.30 -1.23
CA LEU A 12 -1.69 6.51 -0.35
C LEU A 12 -2.39 6.36 1.00
N ASP A 13 -2.38 5.16 1.57
CA ASP A 13 -2.72 4.95 2.97
C ASP A 13 -1.69 5.68 3.86
N LEU A 14 -2.12 6.09 5.06
CA LEU A 14 -1.31 6.93 5.95
C LEU A 14 -0.05 6.21 6.46
N ASP A 15 -0.08 4.89 6.49
CA ASP A 15 1.02 4.04 6.93
C ASP A 15 1.83 3.53 5.73
N THR A 16 2.17 4.43 4.81
CA THR A 16 3.02 4.12 3.66
C THR A 16 4.29 4.99 3.65
N ILE A 17 5.39 4.44 3.14
CA ILE A 17 6.63 5.19 2.88
C ILE A 17 6.94 5.09 1.38
N THR A 18 7.00 6.24 0.71
CA THR A 18 7.36 6.33 -0.72
C THR A 18 8.88 6.37 -0.86
N VAL A 19 9.43 5.48 -1.70
CA VAL A 19 10.87 5.31 -1.91
C VAL A 19 11.32 5.53 -3.36
N ALA A 20 10.38 5.65 -4.31
CA ALA A 20 10.65 6.06 -5.68
C ALA A 20 9.49 6.87 -6.27
N SER A 21 9.76 7.62 -7.35
CA SER A 21 8.75 8.45 -8.02
C SER A 21 7.60 7.61 -8.59
N PHE A 22 6.39 8.19 -8.57
CA PHE A 22 5.19 7.67 -9.23
C PHE A 22 5.01 8.20 -10.66
N ASP A 23 5.89 9.08 -11.16
CA ASP A 23 5.76 9.71 -12.48
C ASP A 23 5.44 8.73 -13.63
N PRO A 24 6.07 7.54 -13.71
CA PRO A 24 5.77 6.59 -14.78
C PRO A 24 4.31 6.08 -14.80
N LEU A 25 3.56 6.27 -13.72
CA LEU A 25 2.18 5.80 -13.56
C LEU A 25 1.15 6.91 -13.77
N LEU A 26 1.58 8.17 -13.90
CA LEU A 26 0.66 9.32 -14.07
C LEU A 26 -0.07 9.29 -15.42
N ASP A 27 0.51 8.63 -16.42
CA ASP A 27 -0.11 8.47 -17.74
C ASP A 27 -1.15 7.34 -17.79
N CYS A 28 -1.10 6.40 -16.84
CA CYS A 28 -2.04 5.30 -16.76
C CYS A 28 -3.46 5.82 -16.45
N PRO A 29 -4.52 5.27 -17.07
CA PRO A 29 -5.90 5.61 -16.72
C PRO A 29 -6.21 5.32 -15.25
N PHE A 30 -5.76 4.17 -14.77
CA PHE A 30 -5.78 3.75 -13.38
C PHE A 30 -4.65 2.74 -13.14
N ALA A 31 -3.92 2.87 -12.04
CA ALA A 31 -2.86 1.95 -11.62
C ALA A 31 -3.05 1.51 -10.16
N ILE A 32 -2.77 0.23 -9.89
CA ILE A 32 -2.90 -0.41 -8.56
C ILE A 32 -1.91 -1.57 -8.45
N GLY A 33 -1.48 -1.92 -7.24
CA GLY A 33 -0.50 -3.00 -7.01
C GLY A 33 -1.11 -4.34 -6.62
N VAL A 34 -0.42 -5.42 -6.99
CA VAL A 34 -0.71 -6.76 -6.48
C VAL A 34 -0.33 -6.88 -5.00
N GLN A 35 -1.24 -7.39 -4.18
CA GLN A 35 -0.93 -7.84 -2.82
C GLN A 35 -0.71 -9.35 -2.80
N GLY A 36 0.43 -9.77 -2.24
CA GLY A 36 0.80 -11.17 -2.06
C GLY A 36 1.81 -11.67 -3.10
N LEU A 37 2.61 -12.67 -2.71
CA LEU A 37 3.70 -13.25 -3.52
C LEU A 37 3.27 -14.58 -4.16
N SER A 38 3.43 -15.69 -3.43
CA SER A 38 3.14 -17.05 -3.91
C SER A 38 1.64 -17.34 -3.98
N ARG A 39 0.88 -16.63 -3.14
CA ARG A 39 -0.57 -16.54 -3.20
C ARG A 39 -0.93 -15.08 -3.39
N ILE A 40 -1.58 -14.76 -4.51
CA ILE A 40 -2.16 -13.45 -4.75
C ILE A 40 -3.40 -13.31 -3.87
N ASP A 41 -3.36 -12.33 -2.96
CA ASP A 41 -4.49 -11.97 -2.11
C ASP A 41 -5.47 -11.06 -2.88
N GLY A 42 -4.96 -10.15 -3.72
CA GLY A 42 -5.75 -9.32 -4.65
C GLY A 42 -5.01 -8.06 -5.13
N LEU A 43 -5.75 -6.98 -5.44
CA LEU A 43 -5.23 -5.67 -5.81
C LEU A 43 -5.52 -4.70 -4.67
N CYS A 44 -4.51 -4.23 -3.94
CA CYS A 44 -4.71 -3.51 -2.69
C CYS A 44 -4.88 -2.00 -2.90
N ASN A 45 -5.86 -1.41 -2.22
CA ASN A 45 -6.20 0.01 -2.34
C ASN A 45 -5.22 0.94 -1.62
N ALA A 46 -4.25 0.42 -0.86
CA ALA A 46 -3.32 1.24 -0.09
C ALA A 46 -2.45 2.16 -0.96
N VAL A 47 -2.29 1.82 -2.24
CA VAL A 47 -1.63 2.66 -3.24
C VAL A 47 -2.43 2.59 -4.54
N MET A 48 -2.94 3.74 -4.98
CA MET A 48 -3.67 3.86 -6.24
C MET A 48 -3.28 5.14 -6.96
N VAL A 49 -3.16 5.06 -8.28
CA VAL A 49 -3.00 6.24 -9.15
C VAL A 49 -4.15 6.26 -10.14
N ALA A 50 -4.80 7.40 -10.33
CA ALA A 50 -5.94 7.48 -11.22
C ALA A 50 -6.00 8.82 -11.96
N LYS A 51 -6.46 8.79 -13.22
CA LYS A 51 -7.10 9.97 -13.80
C LYS A 51 -8.50 10.13 -13.18
N PRO A 52 -9.09 11.32 -13.19
CA PRO A 52 -10.45 11.49 -12.68
C PRO A 52 -11.48 10.72 -13.53
N LYS A 53 -12.62 10.40 -12.92
CA LYS A 53 -13.83 9.85 -13.54
C LYS A 53 -13.56 8.55 -14.30
N ARG A 54 -12.96 7.58 -13.63
CA ARG A 54 -12.63 6.27 -14.22
C ARG A 54 -13.70 5.27 -13.89
N ALA A 55 -14.23 4.62 -14.94
CA ALA A 55 -15.30 3.65 -14.81
C ALA A 55 -14.96 2.54 -13.80
N PHE A 56 -13.69 2.09 -13.75
CA PHE A 56 -13.23 1.14 -12.74
C PHE A 56 -13.41 1.68 -11.31
N VAL A 57 -12.94 2.90 -11.03
CA VAL A 57 -13.04 3.55 -9.72
C VAL A 57 -14.50 3.80 -9.34
N GLN A 58 -15.33 4.26 -10.27
CA GLN A 58 -16.76 4.53 -10.04
C GLN A 58 -17.52 3.25 -9.70
N ASN A 59 -17.36 2.20 -10.51
CA ASN A 59 -18.04 0.92 -10.26
C ASN A 59 -17.53 0.26 -8.97
N TRP A 60 -16.25 0.44 -8.64
CA TRP A 60 -15.70 -0.04 -7.38
C TRP A 60 -16.25 0.76 -6.20
N LEU A 61 -16.32 2.08 -6.28
CA LEU A 61 -16.92 2.94 -5.27
C LEU A 61 -18.41 2.61 -5.05
N ASP A 62 -19.17 2.43 -6.13
CA ASP A 62 -20.59 2.06 -6.07
C ASP A 62 -20.79 0.73 -5.32
N SER A 63 -19.84 -0.20 -5.42
CA SER A 63 -19.91 -1.47 -4.71
C SER A 63 -19.89 -1.31 -3.18
N TYR A 64 -19.30 -0.23 -2.65
CA TYR A 64 -19.28 0.05 -1.21
C TYR A 64 -20.67 0.36 -0.64
N SER A 65 -21.69 0.61 -1.47
CA SER A 65 -23.09 0.62 -1.03
C SER A 65 -23.54 -0.68 -0.34
N ARG A 66 -22.82 -1.78 -0.59
CA ARG A 66 -23.06 -3.12 -0.02
C ARG A 66 -22.04 -3.49 1.06
N PHE A 67 -21.26 -2.54 1.54
CA PHE A 67 -20.18 -2.79 2.49
C PHE A 67 -20.74 -3.22 3.86
N THR A 68 -20.20 -4.29 4.42
CA THR A 68 -20.62 -4.84 5.71
C THR A 68 -19.46 -4.99 6.70
N GLY A 69 -18.42 -4.16 6.62
CA GLY A 69 -17.23 -4.25 7.49
C GLY A 69 -16.14 -5.21 7.02
N GLN A 70 -16.34 -5.92 5.91
CA GLN A 70 -15.34 -6.86 5.34
C GLN A 70 -14.31 -6.11 4.49
N TRP A 71 -13.37 -5.42 5.12
CA TRP A 71 -12.38 -4.57 4.43
C TRP A 71 -11.58 -5.31 3.35
N ASP A 72 -10.92 -6.42 3.67
CA ASP A 72 -10.12 -7.20 2.69
C ASP A 72 -10.94 -7.61 1.44
N ARG A 73 -12.22 -7.94 1.64
CA ARG A 73 -13.11 -8.31 0.54
C ARG A 73 -13.32 -7.16 -0.44
N PHE A 74 -13.58 -5.95 0.06
CA PHE A 74 -13.91 -4.81 -0.78
C PHE A 74 -12.67 -4.05 -1.25
N SER A 75 -11.64 -3.97 -0.40
CA SER A 75 -10.45 -3.16 -0.62
C SER A 75 -9.30 -3.90 -1.30
N VAL A 76 -9.36 -5.25 -1.39
CA VAL A 76 -8.29 -6.08 -1.99
C VAL A 76 -8.83 -7.10 -3.00
N ARG A 77 -9.80 -7.92 -2.61
CA ARG A 77 -10.29 -9.02 -3.46
C ARG A 77 -11.21 -8.56 -4.57
N LEU A 78 -12.15 -7.67 -4.26
CA LEU A 78 -13.11 -7.16 -5.23
C LEU A 78 -12.45 -6.46 -6.44
N PRO A 79 -11.51 -5.50 -6.26
CA PRO A 79 -10.84 -4.88 -7.41
C PRO A 79 -10.08 -5.91 -8.25
N TYR A 80 -9.49 -6.94 -7.64
CA TYR A 80 -8.87 -8.06 -8.37
C TYR A 80 -9.89 -8.83 -9.23
N VAL A 81 -11.05 -9.20 -8.67
CA VAL A 81 -12.12 -9.88 -9.42
C VAL A 81 -12.65 -8.99 -10.55
N MET A 82 -12.84 -7.70 -10.29
CA MET A 82 -13.25 -6.73 -11.30
C MET A 82 -12.23 -6.71 -12.44
N TRP A 83 -10.95 -6.48 -12.15
CA TRP A 83 -9.87 -6.46 -13.14
C TRP A 83 -9.82 -7.75 -13.96
N ARG A 84 -9.88 -8.93 -13.30
CA ARG A 84 -9.85 -10.25 -13.96
C ARG A 84 -11.01 -10.50 -14.92
N SER A 85 -12.07 -9.70 -14.89
CA SER A 85 -13.14 -9.77 -15.90
C SER A 85 -12.70 -9.33 -17.31
N GLY A 86 -11.54 -8.67 -17.44
CA GLY A 86 -10.98 -8.21 -18.71
C GLY A 86 -11.69 -7.00 -19.33
N ARG A 87 -12.62 -6.38 -18.59
CA ARG A 87 -13.43 -5.24 -19.08
C ARG A 87 -12.87 -3.87 -18.73
N TRP A 88 -11.78 -3.80 -17.97
CA TRP A 88 -11.29 -2.56 -17.39
C TRP A 88 -9.88 -2.27 -17.84
N ASP A 89 -9.67 -1.01 -18.19
CA ASP A 89 -8.35 -0.46 -18.48
C ASP A 89 -7.65 -0.10 -17.17
N VAL A 90 -6.91 -1.07 -16.63
CA VAL A 90 -6.21 -1.00 -15.35
C VAL A 90 -4.79 -1.48 -15.55
N HIS A 91 -3.83 -0.60 -15.25
CA HIS A 91 -2.43 -0.96 -15.11
C HIS A 91 -2.21 -1.63 -13.76
N VAL A 92 -1.61 -2.82 -13.77
CA VAL A 92 -1.34 -3.57 -12.53
C VAL A 92 0.16 -3.62 -12.29
N GLU A 93 0.58 -2.97 -11.21
CA GLU A 93 1.96 -3.01 -10.75
C GLU A 93 2.28 -4.38 -10.10
N PRO A 94 3.51 -4.89 -10.26
CA PRO A 94 3.91 -6.17 -9.70
C PRO A 94 3.88 -6.16 -8.17
N PHE A 95 3.88 -7.37 -7.58
CA PHE A 95 3.71 -7.55 -6.13
C PHE A 95 4.78 -6.82 -5.30
N ASP A 96 5.97 -6.62 -5.88
CA ASP A 96 7.13 -5.98 -5.27
C ASP A 96 7.25 -4.48 -5.51
N SER A 97 6.25 -3.85 -6.14
CA SER A 97 6.21 -2.40 -6.35
C SER A 97 5.70 -1.64 -5.11
N PHE A 98 4.55 -2.06 -4.54
CA PHE A 98 3.87 -1.30 -3.46
C PHE A 98 3.65 -2.06 -2.16
N HIS A 99 3.41 -3.38 -2.24
CA HIS A 99 2.87 -4.17 -1.12
C HIS A 99 3.83 -5.27 -0.66
N TRP A 100 5.11 -5.15 -1.04
CA TRP A 100 6.19 -6.00 -0.57
C TRP A 100 7.12 -5.22 0.36
N PRO A 101 7.54 -5.81 1.48
CA PRO A 101 7.11 -7.11 1.99
C PRO A 101 5.72 -7.08 2.64
N THR A 102 5.06 -8.25 2.73
CA THR A 102 3.64 -8.35 3.16
C THR A 102 3.43 -8.24 4.68
N TRP A 103 2.18 -8.05 5.11
CA TRP A 103 1.72 -8.09 6.51
C TRP A 103 1.96 -9.39 7.29
N ARG A 104 2.46 -10.45 6.63
CA ARG A 104 2.77 -11.74 7.26
C ARG A 104 4.05 -11.64 8.08
N SER A 105 4.22 -12.53 9.07
CA SER A 105 5.34 -12.49 10.03
C SER A 105 6.72 -12.26 9.37
N GLY A 106 7.06 -13.02 8.32
CA GLY A 106 8.34 -12.83 7.62
C GLY A 106 8.52 -11.46 6.98
N GLY A 107 7.45 -10.84 6.49
CA GLY A 107 7.53 -9.51 5.90
C GLY A 107 7.65 -8.39 6.93
N LEU A 108 7.03 -8.57 8.09
CA LEU A 108 7.16 -7.65 9.23
C LEU A 108 8.57 -7.69 9.81
N ILE A 109 9.15 -8.89 9.95
CA ILE A 109 10.56 -9.06 10.31
C ILE A 109 11.46 -8.35 9.29
N ALA A 110 11.16 -8.48 7.99
CA ALA A 110 11.92 -7.84 6.94
C ALA A 110 11.83 -6.30 6.97
N LEU A 111 10.71 -5.73 7.43
CA LEU A 111 10.56 -4.28 7.60
C LEU A 111 11.17 -3.76 8.90
N PHE A 112 10.82 -4.36 10.03
CA PHE A 112 11.02 -3.74 11.35
C PHE A 112 12.19 -4.34 12.15
N GLU A 113 12.74 -5.49 11.75
CA GLU A 113 13.78 -6.19 12.54
C GLU A 113 15.07 -6.43 11.76
N ARG A 114 15.04 -6.32 10.43
CA ARG A 114 16.18 -6.58 9.54
C ARG A 114 16.30 -5.44 8.53
N ASP A 115 17.52 -5.20 8.06
CA ASP A 115 17.76 -4.29 6.93
C ASP A 115 17.81 -5.08 5.63
N PHE A 116 16.75 -4.95 4.84
CA PHE A 116 16.66 -5.49 3.49
C PHE A 116 16.52 -4.36 2.49
N VAL A 117 17.02 -4.59 1.27
CA VAL A 117 16.82 -3.69 0.14
C VAL A 117 15.77 -4.29 -0.79
N PHE A 118 14.80 -3.47 -1.19
CA PHE A 118 13.72 -3.84 -2.11
C PHE A 118 13.86 -3.03 -3.40
N PRO A 119 14.68 -3.47 -4.36
CA PRO A 119 15.11 -2.65 -5.49
C PRO A 119 13.98 -2.25 -6.45
N ASN A 120 12.88 -3.01 -6.46
CA ASN A 120 11.72 -2.75 -7.32
C ASN A 120 10.63 -1.93 -6.62
N ALA A 121 10.80 -1.62 -5.33
CA ALA A 121 9.78 -0.92 -4.57
C ALA A 121 9.70 0.56 -4.99
N ARG A 122 8.47 1.04 -5.20
CA ARG A 122 8.13 2.46 -5.22
C ARG A 122 7.59 2.94 -3.88
N CYS A 123 6.95 2.03 -3.15
CA CYS A 123 6.31 2.32 -1.88
C CYS A 123 6.34 1.08 -0.97
N HIS A 124 6.35 1.30 0.34
CA HIS A 124 6.17 0.27 1.35
C HIS A 124 4.96 0.59 2.21
N HIS A 125 4.00 -0.34 2.25
CA HIS A 125 2.92 -0.33 3.23
C HIS A 125 3.42 -0.93 4.55
N LEU A 126 3.17 -0.24 5.66
CA LEU A 126 3.67 -0.58 6.99
C LEU A 126 2.73 -1.50 7.77
N TRP A 127 1.51 -1.73 7.25
CA TRP A 127 0.54 -2.66 7.78
C TRP A 127 0.18 -2.35 9.24
N GLU A 128 -0.22 -1.11 9.53
CA GLU A 128 -0.44 -0.56 10.88
C GLU A 128 -1.17 -1.54 11.80
N SER A 129 -2.29 -2.11 11.35
CA SER A 129 -3.11 -3.00 12.19
C SER A 129 -2.39 -4.28 12.61
N GLN A 130 -1.28 -4.60 11.92
CA GLN A 130 -0.37 -5.67 12.24
C GLN A 130 0.86 -5.12 12.97
N SER A 131 1.57 -4.13 12.43
CA SER A 131 2.84 -3.63 12.95
C SER A 131 2.69 -2.84 14.25
N TYR A 132 1.63 -2.04 14.39
CA TYR A 132 1.40 -1.17 15.56
C TYR A 132 1.39 -1.92 16.89
N PRO A 133 0.58 -2.98 17.07
CA PRO A 133 0.58 -3.75 18.33
C PRO A 133 1.94 -4.37 18.70
N ARG A 134 2.82 -4.58 17.73
CA ARG A 134 4.08 -5.32 17.90
C ARG A 134 5.28 -4.42 18.13
N TYR A 135 5.34 -3.32 17.38
CA TYR A 135 6.54 -2.48 17.29
C TYR A 135 6.34 -1.09 17.89
N PHE A 136 5.10 -0.63 18.08
CA PHE A 136 4.82 0.76 18.48
C PHE A 136 3.97 0.89 19.75
N SER A 137 3.09 -0.07 20.03
CA SER A 137 2.19 -0.03 21.19
C SER A 137 2.94 0.17 22.51
N GLY A 138 2.54 1.21 23.25
CA GLY A 138 3.10 1.53 24.58
C GLY A 138 4.38 2.38 24.56
N LYS A 139 4.82 2.84 23.38
CA LYS A 139 5.97 3.74 23.23
C LYS A 139 5.51 5.19 23.09
N THR A 140 6.31 6.13 23.59
CA THR A 140 6.14 7.56 23.29
C THR A 140 6.76 7.90 21.94
N ASP A 141 6.39 9.07 21.39
CA ASP A 141 6.96 9.55 20.14
C ASP A 141 8.49 9.67 20.23
N GLU A 142 9.03 10.15 21.37
CA GLU A 142 10.48 10.25 21.58
C GLU A 142 11.18 8.88 21.59
N GLN A 143 10.53 7.86 22.15
CA GLN A 143 11.05 6.50 22.12
C GLN A 143 11.06 5.93 20.71
N ILE A 144 10.00 6.17 19.93
CA ILE A 144 9.91 5.73 18.53
C ILE A 144 10.99 6.43 17.69
N VAL A 145 11.15 7.75 17.84
CA VAL A 145 12.18 8.52 17.14
C VAL A 145 13.57 8.00 17.50
N ALA A 146 13.86 7.78 18.80
CA ALA A 146 15.15 7.24 19.23
C ALA A 146 15.44 5.85 18.65
N GLU A 147 14.42 4.99 18.51
CA GLU A 147 14.57 3.67 17.87
C GLU A 147 14.78 3.77 16.36
N ILE A 148 14.15 4.72 15.68
CA ILE A 148 14.38 4.99 14.25
C ILE A 148 15.81 5.48 14.05
N ASP A 149 16.27 6.42 14.88
CA ASP A 149 17.59 7.04 14.76
C ASP A 149 18.73 6.04 15.03
N ASN A 150 18.58 5.20 16.04
CA ASN A 150 19.61 4.23 16.43
C ASN A 150 19.44 2.85 15.78
N GLY A 151 18.31 2.61 15.11
CA GLY A 151 17.96 1.32 14.54
C GLY A 151 18.65 1.01 13.21
N ASN A 152 18.72 -0.29 12.91
CA ASN A 152 19.28 -0.86 11.69
C ASN A 152 18.29 -1.80 10.98
N SER A 153 17.00 -1.45 10.98
CA SER A 153 15.97 -2.12 10.20
C SER A 153 15.70 -1.38 8.89
N THR A 154 15.01 -2.02 7.94
CA THR A 154 14.50 -1.36 6.73
C THR A 154 13.66 -0.14 7.11
N PHE A 155 12.74 -0.28 8.06
CA PHE A 155 11.89 0.81 8.54
C PHE A 155 12.73 1.95 9.13
N SER A 156 13.69 1.65 10.02
CA SER A 156 14.59 2.67 10.58
C SER A 156 15.35 3.41 9.47
N ARG A 157 15.93 2.69 8.51
CA ARG A 157 16.67 3.28 7.38
C ARG A 157 15.78 4.19 6.52
N LEU A 158 14.53 3.79 6.28
CA LEU A 158 13.60 4.54 5.44
C LEU A 158 12.95 5.72 6.17
N ALA A 159 12.66 5.59 7.46
CA ALA A 159 11.98 6.61 8.26
C ALA A 159 12.93 7.69 8.78
N LYS A 160 14.21 7.36 8.98
CA LYS A 160 15.24 8.24 9.54
C LYS A 160 15.26 9.66 8.93
N PRO A 161 15.21 9.85 7.59
CA PRO A 161 15.21 11.19 7.00
C PRO A 161 14.03 12.09 7.38
N TYR A 162 12.98 11.55 8.00
CA TYR A 162 11.75 12.28 8.35
C TYR A 162 11.63 12.59 9.85
N VAL A 163 12.52 12.04 10.68
CA VAL A 163 12.49 12.20 12.14
C VAL A 163 13.76 12.77 12.74
N SER A 164 14.85 12.83 11.95
CA SER A 164 16.15 13.40 12.33
C SER A 164 16.27 14.88 12.00
#